data_AF-L7CC42-F1
#
_entry.id   AF-L7CC42-F1
#
_cell.length_a   1.000
_cell.length_b   1.000
_cell.length_c   1.000
_cell.angle_alpha   90.00
_cell.angle_beta   90.00
_cell.angle_gamma   90.00
#
_symmetry.space_group_name_H-M   'P 1'
#
loop_
_entity.id
_entity.type
_entity.pdbx_description
1 polymer ?
#
loop_
_entity_poly.entity_id
_entity_poly.type
_entity_poly.pdbx_seq_one_letter_code
_entity_poly.pdbx_strand_id
1 'polypeptide(L)'
;MAGQTLTSTSVPEQRVCELLAPLLRSREVGDSIAPSSDDGYIFSAFEFFLPGVLREIHAEWRHESLDGIYPASFRKTGDREIELIGLALFISDQTLTPLHVRLQLSPDFDCVSWIDLKLGERIDGECRREPYGSAKASGTMLHVSNRLDSIDWYYHVGYGEQRS
;
A
#
# COMPACT_ATOMS: atom_id res chain seq x y z
N MET A 1 12.79 -24.70 -21.57
CA MET A 1 12.45 -23.40 -22.20
C MET A 1 10.96 -23.18 -22.01
N ALA A 2 10.56 -22.72 -20.82
CA ALA A 2 9.18 -22.30 -20.57
C ALA A 2 9.19 -20.78 -20.64
N GLY A 3 8.51 -20.23 -21.65
CA GLY A 3 8.33 -18.79 -21.79
C GLY A 3 7.52 -18.28 -20.62
N GLN A 4 8.12 -17.41 -19.81
CA GLN A 4 7.36 -16.58 -18.88
C GLN A 4 6.43 -15.71 -19.72
N THR A 5 5.14 -15.96 -19.59
CA THR A 5 4.11 -15.04 -20.07
C THR A 5 4.30 -13.76 -19.26
N LEU A 6 4.85 -12.72 -19.89
CA LEU A 6 4.82 -11.36 -19.36
C LEU A 6 3.34 -11.00 -19.21
N THR A 7 2.78 -11.22 -18.02
CA THR A 7 1.50 -10.65 -17.65
C THR A 7 1.63 -9.15 -17.82
N SER A 8 0.84 -8.57 -18.72
CA SER A 8 0.82 -7.13 -18.96
C SER A 8 0.63 -6.43 -17.62
N THR A 9 1.64 -5.66 -17.19
CA THR A 9 1.56 -4.79 -16.01
C THR A 9 0.28 -3.97 -16.08
N SER A 10 -0.46 -3.89 -14.97
CA SER A 10 -1.69 -3.10 -14.95
C SER A 10 -1.37 -1.60 -15.04
N VAL A 11 -2.27 -0.78 -15.61
CA VAL A 11 -2.09 0.68 -15.66
C VAL A 11 -1.83 1.29 -14.27
N PRO A 12 -2.56 0.90 -13.20
CA PRO A 12 -2.26 1.39 -11.84
C PRO A 12 -0.85 1.01 -11.36
N GLU A 13 -0.40 -0.21 -11.64
CA GLU A 13 0.94 -0.67 -11.23
C GLU A 13 2.04 0.06 -11.99
N GLN A 14 1.88 0.28 -13.30
CA GLN A 14 2.79 1.11 -14.10
C GLN A 14 2.91 2.51 -13.49
N ARG A 15 1.78 3.11 -13.11
CA ARG A 15 1.75 4.44 -12.50
C ARG A 15 2.50 4.49 -11.16
N VAL A 16 2.36 3.46 -10.33
CA VAL A 16 3.14 3.31 -9.09
C VAL A 16 4.64 3.24 -9.42
N CYS A 17 5.05 2.45 -10.41
CA CYS A 17 6.45 2.31 -10.80
C CYS A 17 7.03 3.64 -11.34
N GLU A 18 6.31 4.31 -12.22
CA GLU A 18 6.69 5.61 -12.81
C GLU A 18 6.96 6.67 -11.73
N LEU A 19 6.10 6.73 -10.71
CA LEU A 19 6.18 7.74 -9.65
C LEU A 19 7.21 7.36 -8.58
N LEU A 20 7.31 6.08 -8.19
CA LEU A 20 8.26 5.64 -7.15
C LEU A 20 9.70 5.58 -7.63
N ALA A 21 9.96 5.11 -8.86
CA ALA A 21 11.32 4.92 -9.34
C ALA A 21 12.21 6.18 -9.23
N PRO A 22 11.79 7.39 -9.66
CA PRO A 22 12.59 8.60 -9.46
C PRO A 22 12.70 9.02 -7.99
N LEU A 23 11.65 8.83 -7.19
CA LEU A 23 11.67 9.11 -5.75
C LEU A 23 12.69 8.26 -5.01
N LEU A 24 12.82 6.98 -5.38
CA LEU A 24 13.78 6.07 -4.76
C LEU A 24 15.21 6.32 -5.23
N ARG A 25 15.42 6.70 -6.50
CA ARG A 25 16.77 7.02 -7.02
C ARG A 25 17.38 8.28 -6.39
N SER A 26 16.55 9.21 -5.93
CA SER A 26 16.99 10.49 -5.37
C SER A 26 17.15 10.48 -3.84
N ARG A 27 16.96 9.33 -3.19
CA ARG A 27 16.96 9.18 -1.73
C ARG A 27 17.86 8.04 -1.27
N GLU A 28 18.41 8.19 -0.08
CA GLU A 28 19.18 7.16 0.60
C GLU A 28 18.26 6.15 1.29
N VAL A 29 18.77 4.93 1.51
CA VAL A 29 18.06 3.94 2.33
C VAL A 29 17.91 4.46 3.76
N GLY A 30 16.70 4.35 4.31
CA GLY A 30 16.32 4.89 5.62
C GLY A 30 15.64 6.26 5.54
N ASP A 31 15.71 6.94 4.39
CA ASP A 31 15.08 8.25 4.22
C ASP A 31 13.56 8.16 4.34
N SER A 32 12.98 9.12 5.05
CA SER A 32 11.56 9.38 4.98
C SER A 32 11.22 10.04 3.65
N ILE A 33 10.22 9.50 2.97
CA ILE A 33 9.65 10.01 1.74
C ILE A 33 8.48 10.90 2.12
N ALA A 34 8.69 12.21 2.02
CA ALA A 34 7.60 13.19 2.01
C ALA A 34 7.43 13.62 0.54
N PRO A 35 6.42 13.09 -0.18
CA PRO A 35 6.14 13.51 -1.55
C PRO A 35 5.87 15.02 -1.57
N SER A 36 6.46 15.72 -2.54
CA SER A 36 6.10 17.11 -2.82
C SER A 36 4.65 17.18 -3.34
N SER A 37 4.09 18.38 -3.50
CA SER A 37 2.78 18.53 -4.17
C SER A 37 2.77 17.89 -5.57
N ASP A 38 3.91 17.90 -6.25
CA ASP A 38 4.07 17.37 -7.62
C ASP A 38 4.16 15.83 -7.63
N ASP A 39 4.65 15.24 -6.53
CA ASP A 39 4.68 13.79 -6.30
C ASP A 39 3.43 13.29 -5.56
N GLY A 40 2.52 14.18 -5.16
CA GLY A 40 1.35 13.89 -4.34
C GLY A 40 0.39 12.87 -4.94
N TYR A 41 0.50 12.63 -6.25
CA TYR A 41 -0.26 11.62 -6.98
C TYR A 41 0.17 10.18 -6.66
N ILE A 42 1.25 9.95 -5.92
CA ILE A 42 1.66 8.59 -5.55
C ILE A 42 0.61 7.89 -4.70
N PHE A 43 -0.03 8.60 -3.77
CA PHE A 43 -1.08 8.04 -2.92
C PHE A 43 -2.33 7.72 -3.74
N SER A 44 -2.69 8.58 -4.69
CA SER A 44 -3.75 8.26 -5.65
C SER A 44 -3.39 7.06 -6.53
N ALA A 45 -2.12 6.87 -6.92
CA ALA A 45 -1.72 5.66 -7.64
C ALA A 45 -1.91 4.39 -6.79
N PHE A 46 -1.62 4.45 -5.48
CA PHE A 46 -1.91 3.37 -4.55
C PHE A 46 -3.41 3.09 -4.38
N GLU A 47 -4.26 4.12 -4.41
CA GLU A 47 -5.72 3.96 -4.32
C GLU A 47 -6.27 3.05 -5.43
N PHE A 48 -5.66 3.06 -6.62
CA PHE A 48 -6.05 2.18 -7.72
C PHE A 48 -5.27 0.85 -7.75
N PHE A 49 -4.00 0.85 -7.34
CA PHE A 49 -3.16 -0.34 -7.41
C PHE A 49 -3.50 -1.36 -6.32
N LEU A 50 -3.65 -0.93 -5.06
CA LEU A 50 -3.84 -1.84 -3.93
C LEU A 50 -5.15 -2.64 -3.99
N PRO A 51 -6.31 -2.08 -4.39
CA PRO A 51 -7.51 -2.89 -4.65
C PRO A 51 -7.28 -3.95 -5.72
N GLY A 52 -6.45 -3.63 -6.72
CA GLY A 52 -6.05 -4.54 -7.78
C GLY A 52 -5.27 -5.76 -7.29
N VAL A 53 -4.46 -5.59 -6.24
CA VAL A 53 -3.74 -6.66 -5.54
C VAL A 53 -4.69 -7.45 -4.64
N LEU A 54 -5.56 -6.76 -3.88
CA LEU A 54 -6.48 -7.40 -2.94
C LEU A 54 -7.50 -8.31 -3.64
N ARG A 55 -8.04 -7.90 -4.80
CA ARG A 55 -9.02 -8.68 -5.57
C ARG A 55 -8.49 -10.00 -6.12
N GLU A 56 -7.17 -10.22 -6.13
CA GLU A 56 -6.59 -11.48 -6.58
C GLU A 56 -6.94 -12.63 -5.63
N ILE A 57 -7.07 -12.31 -4.33
CA ILE A 57 -7.34 -13.28 -3.26
C ILE A 57 -8.72 -13.07 -2.63
N HIS A 58 -9.16 -11.81 -2.53
CA HIS A 58 -10.38 -11.42 -1.83
C HIS A 58 -11.44 -10.95 -2.83
N ALA A 59 -12.39 -11.83 -3.17
CA ALA A 59 -13.38 -11.60 -4.24
C ALA A 59 -14.29 -10.38 -4.00
N GLU A 60 -14.51 -9.99 -2.74
CA GLU A 60 -15.24 -8.78 -2.34
C GLU A 60 -14.62 -7.50 -2.91
N TRP A 61 -13.30 -7.48 -3.15
CA TRP A 61 -12.59 -6.34 -3.75
C TRP A 61 -12.86 -6.14 -5.25
N ARG A 62 -13.68 -6.99 -5.87
CA ARG A 62 -14.21 -6.73 -7.23
C ARG A 62 -15.21 -5.58 -7.28
N HIS A 63 -15.80 -5.25 -6.13
CA HIS A 63 -16.84 -4.23 -6.00
C HIS A 63 -16.48 -3.16 -4.96
N GLU A 64 -15.21 -3.13 -4.53
CA GLU A 64 -14.68 -2.20 -3.54
C GLU A 64 -13.47 -1.44 -4.09
N SER A 65 -13.23 -0.25 -3.58
CA SER A 65 -12.04 0.55 -3.89
C SER A 65 -11.60 1.37 -2.68
N LEU A 66 -10.39 1.92 -2.79
CA LEU A 66 -9.91 2.93 -1.86
C LEU A 66 -10.13 4.33 -2.46
N ASP A 67 -10.34 5.32 -1.60
CA ASP A 67 -10.54 6.73 -1.95
C ASP A 67 -9.77 7.64 -0.98
N GLY A 68 -8.52 7.26 -0.72
CA GLY A 68 -7.64 8.01 0.16
C GLY A 68 -6.62 7.11 0.85
N ILE A 69 -5.36 7.49 0.75
CA ILE A 69 -4.26 6.92 1.54
C ILE A 69 -3.66 8.03 2.39
N TYR A 70 -3.65 7.82 3.70
CA TYR A 70 -3.19 8.78 4.70
C TYR A 70 -1.96 8.21 5.39
N PRO A 71 -0.74 8.55 4.92
CA PRO A 71 0.49 8.01 5.48
C PRO A 71 0.76 8.58 6.88
N ALA A 72 1.07 7.70 7.83
CA ALA A 72 1.78 8.06 9.06
C ALA A 72 3.29 8.04 8.85
N SER A 73 3.77 7.09 8.04
CA SER A 73 5.17 6.92 7.69
C SER A 73 5.26 6.41 6.25
N PHE A 74 6.16 6.99 5.47
CA PHE A 74 6.48 6.51 4.14
C PHE A 74 8.00 6.63 3.97
N ARG A 75 8.69 5.52 3.70
CA ARG A 75 10.16 5.47 3.78
C ARG A 75 10.74 4.56 2.71
N LYS A 76 11.98 4.85 2.31
CA LYS A 76 12.80 3.93 1.52
C LYS A 76 13.48 2.93 2.47
N THR A 77 13.22 1.65 2.31
CA THR A 77 13.77 0.58 3.18
C THR A 77 14.87 -0.23 2.50
N GLY A 78 15.03 -0.08 1.19
CA GLY A 78 16.07 -0.67 0.36
C GLY A 78 16.18 0.06 -0.97
N ASP A 79 17.11 -0.30 -1.84
CA ASP A 79 17.40 0.46 -3.08
C ASP A 79 16.17 0.71 -3.96
N ARG A 80 15.26 -0.27 -3.99
CA ARG A 80 14.00 -0.22 -4.74
C ARG A 80 12.79 -0.59 -3.86
N GLU A 81 12.96 -0.51 -2.55
CA GLU A 81 11.95 -0.94 -1.58
C GLU A 81 11.41 0.27 -0.80
N ILE A 82 10.09 0.28 -0.60
CA ILE A 82 9.45 1.19 0.34
C ILE A 82 8.70 0.45 1.42
N GLU A 83 8.48 1.17 2.51
CA GLU A 83 7.47 0.87 3.50
C GLU A 83 6.54 2.07 3.65
N LEU A 84 5.24 1.80 3.56
CA LEU A 84 4.15 2.73 3.80
C LEU A 84 3.29 2.20 4.96
N ILE A 85 3.12 3.03 5.97
CA ILE A 85 2.28 2.76 7.14
C ILE A 85 1.29 3.91 7.26
N GLY A 86 0.02 3.63 7.48
CA GLY A 86 -0.98 4.68 7.64
C GLY A 86 -2.40 4.15 7.73
N LEU A 87 -3.33 4.92 7.16
CA LEU A 87 -4.73 4.54 7.00
C LEU A 87 -5.12 4.55 5.53
N ALA A 88 -6.10 3.72 5.18
CA ALA A 88 -6.79 3.77 3.90
C ALA A 88 -8.28 4.03 4.12
N LEU A 89 -8.90 4.82 3.23
CA LEU A 89 -10.33 5.10 3.22
C LEU A 89 -11.02 4.16 2.25
N PHE A 90 -12.01 3.41 2.73
CA PHE A 90 -12.90 2.66 1.86
C PHE A 90 -13.93 3.59 1.25
N ILE A 91 -14.12 3.49 -0.06
CA ILE A 91 -15.03 4.40 -0.76
C ILE A 91 -16.50 4.09 -0.44
N SER A 92 -16.82 2.80 -0.24
CA SER A 92 -18.20 2.32 -0.10
C SER A 92 -18.91 2.85 1.14
N ASP A 93 -18.20 3.00 2.25
CA ASP A 93 -18.75 3.38 3.55
C ASP A 93 -18.05 4.60 4.18
N GLN A 94 -17.05 5.17 3.49
CA GLN A 94 -16.28 6.33 3.94
C GLN A 94 -15.65 6.10 5.33
N THR A 95 -15.14 4.88 5.55
CA THR A 95 -14.46 4.51 6.79
C THR A 95 -12.96 4.29 6.60
N LEU A 96 -12.20 4.72 7.59
CA LEU A 96 -10.76 4.55 7.67
C LEU A 96 -10.40 3.25 8.38
N THR A 97 -9.34 2.60 7.89
CA THR A 97 -8.78 1.41 8.51
C THR A 97 -7.25 1.40 8.38
N PRO A 98 -6.52 0.70 9.27
CA PRO A 98 -5.07 0.56 9.18
C PRO A 98 -4.58 0.00 7.86
N LEU A 99 -3.45 0.52 7.37
CA LEU A 99 -2.75 0.07 6.17
C LEU A 99 -1.27 -0.11 6.48
N HIS A 100 -0.69 -1.23 6.03
CA HIS A 100 0.75 -1.44 5.96
C HIS A 100 1.10 -2.06 4.61
N VAL A 101 1.99 -1.41 3.87
CA VAL A 101 2.47 -1.87 2.57
C VAL A 101 3.98 -1.85 2.58
N ARG A 102 4.57 -3.00 2.24
CA ARG A 102 5.96 -3.07 1.81
C ARG A 102 5.97 -3.54 0.37
N LEU A 103 6.74 -2.87 -0.49
CA LEU A 103 6.83 -3.25 -1.89
C LEU A 103 8.22 -3.00 -2.44
N GLN A 104 8.57 -3.79 -3.45
CA GLN A 104 9.82 -3.67 -4.19
C GLN A 104 9.54 -3.51 -5.68
N LEU A 105 10.20 -2.54 -6.32
CA LEU A 105 10.20 -2.40 -7.77
C LEU A 105 11.22 -3.33 -8.42
N SER A 106 10.86 -3.87 -9.58
CA SER A 106 11.78 -4.66 -10.38
C SER A 106 13.01 -3.83 -10.83
N PRO A 107 14.21 -4.43 -10.90
CA PRO A 107 15.38 -3.77 -11.46
C PRO A 107 15.30 -3.60 -12.99
N ASP A 108 14.65 -4.54 -13.65
CA ASP A 108 14.71 -4.74 -15.11
C ASP A 108 13.41 -4.37 -15.82
N PHE A 109 12.33 -4.18 -15.08
CA PHE A 109 10.98 -4.00 -15.62
C PHE A 109 10.24 -2.89 -14.87
N ASP A 110 9.33 -2.21 -15.54
CA ASP A 110 8.42 -1.24 -14.93
C ASP A 110 7.25 -1.97 -14.25
N CYS A 111 7.56 -2.77 -13.23
CA CYS A 111 6.58 -3.51 -12.42
C CYS A 111 7.01 -3.68 -10.96
N VAL A 112 6.06 -4.08 -10.12
CA VAL A 112 6.30 -4.44 -8.72
C VAL A 112 6.74 -5.90 -8.68
N SER A 113 7.98 -6.16 -8.25
CA SER A 113 8.53 -7.52 -8.18
C SER A 113 8.14 -8.27 -6.91
N TRP A 114 7.80 -7.55 -5.84
CA TRP A 114 7.37 -8.12 -4.57
C TRP A 114 6.48 -7.15 -3.81
N ILE A 115 5.48 -7.68 -3.09
CA ILE A 115 4.62 -6.91 -2.18
C ILE A 115 4.24 -7.73 -0.95
N ASP A 116 4.13 -7.04 0.18
CA ASP A 116 3.45 -7.46 1.42
C ASP A 116 2.43 -6.38 1.76
N LEU A 117 1.15 -6.63 1.46
CA LEU A 117 0.02 -5.72 1.65
C LEU A 117 -0.87 -6.22 2.77
N LYS A 118 -1.02 -5.40 3.82
CA LYS A 118 -1.90 -5.66 4.95
C LYS A 118 -2.87 -4.49 5.13
N LEU A 119 -4.13 -4.81 5.33
CA LEU A 119 -5.20 -3.82 5.40
C LEU A 119 -6.28 -4.27 6.37
N GLY A 120 -6.70 -3.35 7.24
CA GLY A 120 -7.73 -3.63 8.24
C GLY A 120 -7.19 -4.27 9.51
N GLU A 121 -7.72 -3.84 10.66
CA GLU A 121 -7.54 -4.53 11.94
C GLU A 121 -8.76 -5.43 12.17
N ARG A 122 -8.54 -6.69 12.49
CA ARG A 122 -9.59 -7.65 12.84
C ARG A 122 -9.95 -7.50 14.31
N ILE A 123 -11.21 -7.20 14.58
CA ILE A 123 -11.79 -7.14 15.93
C ILE A 123 -13.08 -7.93 15.91
N ASP A 124 -13.20 -8.92 16.79
CA ASP A 124 -14.37 -9.81 16.89
C ASP A 124 -14.77 -10.48 15.55
N GLY A 125 -13.78 -10.75 14.71
CA GLY A 125 -13.97 -11.38 13.39
C GLY A 125 -14.29 -10.40 12.26
N GLU A 126 -14.52 -9.11 12.55
CA GLU A 126 -14.86 -8.08 11.58
C GLU A 126 -13.68 -7.14 11.29
N CYS A 127 -13.71 -6.47 10.13
CA CYS A 127 -12.74 -5.43 9.80
C CYS A 127 -13.13 -4.15 10.52
N ARG A 128 -12.31 -3.71 11.47
CA ARG A 128 -12.53 -2.48 12.22
C ARG A 128 -12.57 -1.27 11.29
N ARG A 129 -13.68 -0.53 11.39
CA ARG A 129 -13.96 0.68 10.61
C ARG A 129 -14.13 1.88 11.52
N GLU A 130 -13.44 2.98 11.22
CA GLU A 130 -13.63 4.25 11.91
C GLU A 130 -14.15 5.29 10.91
N PRO A 131 -15.28 5.96 11.16
CA PRO A 131 -15.81 6.97 10.22
C PRO A 131 -14.79 8.06 9.92
N TYR A 132 -14.67 8.44 8.64
CA TYR A 132 -13.83 9.55 8.22
C TYR A 132 -14.21 10.86 8.93
N GLY A 133 -13.21 11.64 9.34
CA GLY A 133 -13.41 12.88 10.10
C GLY A 133 -13.79 12.71 11.58
N SER A 134 -13.92 11.47 12.08
CA SER A 134 -14.17 11.23 13.50
C SER A 134 -12.91 11.47 14.36
N ALA A 135 -13.09 11.90 15.61
CA ALA A 135 -11.97 12.05 16.55
C ALA A 135 -11.20 10.73 16.79
N LYS A 136 -11.89 9.59 16.67
CA LYS A 136 -11.28 8.27 16.77
C LYS A 136 -10.30 7.99 15.64
N ALA A 137 -10.62 8.40 14.40
CA ALA A 137 -9.74 8.22 13.25
C ALA A 137 -8.37 8.90 13.44
N SER A 138 -8.34 10.10 14.01
CA SER A 138 -7.09 10.79 14.35
C SER A 138 -6.26 10.02 15.38
N GLY A 139 -6.91 9.43 16.38
CA GLY A 139 -6.25 8.54 17.34
C GLY A 139 -5.71 7.27 16.67
N THR A 140 -6.48 6.67 15.76
CA THR A 140 -6.08 5.45 15.03
C THR A 140 -4.76 5.64 14.29
N MET A 141 -4.53 6.79 13.64
CA MET A 141 -3.27 7.10 12.95
C MET A 141 -2.04 6.98 13.86
N LEU A 142 -2.11 7.57 15.06
CA LEU A 142 -1.04 7.51 16.05
C LEU A 142 -0.87 6.09 16.61
N HIS A 143 -1.96 5.34 16.71
CA HIS A 143 -1.91 3.97 17.20
C HIS A 143 -1.23 3.02 16.22
N VAL A 144 -1.57 3.07 14.92
CA VAL A 144 -1.07 2.11 13.91
C VAL A 144 0.45 2.02 13.92
N SER A 145 1.15 3.16 13.85
CA SER A 145 2.62 3.17 13.77
C SER A 145 3.32 2.57 15.00
N ASN A 146 2.66 2.58 16.16
CA ASN A 146 3.24 2.10 17.42
C ASN A 146 2.90 0.63 17.72
N ARG A 147 2.04 -0.01 16.93
CA ARG A 147 1.51 -1.36 17.23
C ARG A 147 1.41 -2.29 16.03
N LEU A 148 2.10 -2.00 14.93
CA LEU A 148 2.04 -2.80 13.70
C LEU A 148 2.15 -4.31 13.96
N ASP A 149 3.08 -4.71 14.81
CA ASP A 149 3.34 -6.12 15.14
C ASP A 149 2.23 -6.79 15.95
N SER A 150 1.34 -6.01 16.57
CA SER A 150 0.21 -6.53 17.36
C SER A 150 -1.12 -6.45 16.63
N ILE A 151 -1.17 -5.90 15.41
CA ILE A 151 -2.41 -5.85 14.64
C ILE A 151 -2.69 -7.25 14.08
N ASP A 152 -3.85 -7.79 14.42
CA ASP A 152 -4.41 -8.93 13.71
C ASP A 152 -4.99 -8.41 12.39
N TRP A 153 -4.32 -8.69 11.27
CA TRP A 153 -4.67 -8.07 9.99
C TRP A 153 -5.88 -8.74 9.36
N TYR A 154 -6.87 -7.95 8.95
CA TYR A 154 -8.08 -8.49 8.34
C TYR A 154 -7.81 -9.02 6.93
N TYR A 155 -7.15 -8.21 6.09
CA TYR A 155 -6.68 -8.59 4.76
C TYR A 155 -5.15 -8.69 4.78
N HIS A 156 -4.63 -9.73 4.13
CA HIS A 156 -3.20 -9.91 3.91
C HIS A 156 -2.97 -10.57 2.56
N VAL A 157 -2.26 -9.89 1.68
CA VAL A 157 -1.87 -10.38 0.36
C VAL A 157 -0.38 -10.13 0.16
N GLY A 158 0.34 -11.15 -0.29
CA GLY A 158 1.73 -11.00 -0.70
C GLY A 158 2.06 -11.86 -1.90
N TYR A 159 2.91 -11.34 -2.77
CA TYR A 159 3.44 -12.08 -3.92
C TYR A 159 4.89 -11.70 -4.20
N GLY A 160 5.55 -12.53 -5.01
CA GLY A 160 6.95 -12.39 -5.37
C GLY A 160 7.90 -12.87 -4.27
N GLU A 161 9.19 -12.68 -4.50
CA GLU A 161 10.23 -12.95 -3.50
C GLU A 161 10.99 -11.66 -3.25
N GLN A 162 11.08 -11.25 -1.97
CA GLN A 162 11.86 -10.07 -1.60
C GLN A 162 13.34 -10.36 -1.92
N ARG A 163 13.93 -9.58 -2.83
CA ARG A 163 15.34 -9.72 -3.19
C ARG A 163 16.15 -8.65 -2.46
N SER A 164 17.19 -9.08 -1.75
CA SER A 164 18.18 -8.23 -1.09
C SER A 164 19.14 -7.61 -2.09
#